data_AF-A0A914XK11-F1
#
_entry.id   AF-A0A914XK11-F1
#
_cell.length_a   1.000
_cell.length_b   1.000
_cell.length_c   1.000
_cell.angle_alpha   90.00
_cell.angle_beta   90.00
_cell.angle_gamma   90.00
#
_symmetry.space_group_name_H-M   'P 1'
#
loop_
_entity.id
_entity.type
_entity.pdbx_description
1 polymer ?
#
loop_
_entity_poly.entity_id
_entity_poly.type
_entity_poly.pdbx_seq_one_letter_code
_entity_poly.pdbx_strand_id
1 'polypeptide(L)'
;MLLSLAILLFTFPTVTAQTDLQAKCTGNDRLYNGSSCYVVVGTAKTHNEAKTSCNHYLGNSGHLVNIKSSAAQSAVRTLITNYATTTVTYVWTCLELLNSSAATSVSSNWGNYFRGGTLDAKAVYLPWYTTEPQLSATSNRVVYNKASNYIHSVPLSSAYSYVCEYEEALREPVVTDLEQKCVNLTSSFKTLFLNDICYVAHP
;
A
#
# COMPACT_ATOMS: atom_id res chain seq x y z
N MET A 1 32.09 14.01 -51.16
CA MET A 1 30.81 14.18 -50.45
C MET A 1 30.99 13.74 -49.01
N LEU A 2 31.22 14.70 -48.10
CA LEU A 2 31.35 14.45 -46.66
C LEU A 2 29.98 14.71 -46.03
N LEU A 3 29.32 13.65 -45.58
CA LEU A 3 28.01 13.72 -44.92
C LEU A 3 28.26 13.95 -43.43
N SER A 4 28.14 15.20 -42.98
CA SER A 4 28.21 15.57 -41.56
C SER A 4 26.95 15.10 -40.84
N LEU A 5 27.12 14.11 -39.96
CA LEU A 5 26.07 13.61 -39.07
C LEU A 5 26.00 14.51 -37.84
N ALA A 6 25.02 15.41 -37.80
CA ALA A 6 24.73 16.23 -36.63
C ALA A 6 23.97 15.40 -35.59
N ILE A 7 24.65 15.01 -34.51
CA ILE A 7 24.04 14.35 -33.36
C ILE A 7 23.33 15.41 -32.52
N LEU A 8 22.00 15.48 -32.65
CA LEU A 8 21.13 16.26 -31.77
C LEU A 8 21.11 15.60 -30.39
N LEU A 9 21.86 16.17 -29.45
CA LEU A 9 21.80 15.83 -28.03
C LEU A 9 20.47 16.35 -27.46
N PHE A 10 19.45 15.49 -27.44
CA PHE A 10 18.24 15.73 -26.67
C PHE A 10 18.55 15.56 -25.18
N THR A 11 18.75 16.68 -24.48
CA THR A 11 18.76 16.69 -23.02
C THR A 11 17.32 16.52 -22.54
N PHE A 12 16.94 15.31 -22.15
CA PHE A 12 15.68 15.08 -21.47
C PHE A 12 15.74 15.76 -20.09
N PRO A 13 14.76 16.60 -19.72
CA PRO A 13 14.70 17.15 -18.38
C PRO A 13 14.64 16.01 -17.38
N THR A 14 15.56 16.01 -16.43
CA THR A 14 15.64 15.02 -15.36
C THR A 14 14.42 15.21 -14.47
N VAL A 15 13.51 14.24 -14.51
CA VAL A 15 12.22 14.27 -13.83
C VAL A 15 12.43 14.40 -12.31
N THR A 16 12.19 15.59 -11.76
CA THR A 16 12.19 15.90 -10.30
C THR A 16 10.95 15.40 -9.56
N ALA A 17 10.03 14.69 -10.24
CA ALA A 17 8.75 14.26 -9.66
C ALA A 17 8.88 13.21 -8.55
N GLN A 18 10.01 12.50 -8.46
CA GLN A 18 10.17 11.39 -7.51
C GLN A 18 10.36 11.87 -6.05
N THR A 19 10.95 13.05 -5.85
CA THR A 19 11.19 13.65 -4.53
C THR A 19 9.92 14.19 -3.86
N ASP A 20 8.99 14.73 -4.65
CA ASP A 20 7.75 15.35 -4.13
C ASP A 20 6.70 14.29 -3.74
N LEU A 21 6.78 13.10 -4.33
CA LEU A 21 5.90 11.97 -4.02
C LEU A 21 6.37 11.16 -2.79
N GLN A 22 7.67 11.17 -2.46
CA GLN A 22 8.16 10.61 -1.19
C GLN A 22 7.73 11.44 0.02
N ALA A 23 7.60 12.76 -0.13
CA ALA A 23 7.09 13.65 0.92
C ALA A 23 5.66 13.31 1.37
N LYS A 24 4.91 12.58 0.53
CA LYS A 24 3.51 12.22 0.76
C LYS A 24 3.31 11.00 1.67
N CYS A 25 4.22 10.05 1.65
CA CYS A 25 4.27 9.01 2.68
C CYS A 25 5.05 9.57 3.88
N THR A 26 4.36 10.26 4.79
CA THR A 26 5.00 10.90 5.94
C THR A 26 5.70 9.90 6.85
N GLY A 27 7.04 9.89 6.88
CA GLY A 27 7.85 9.05 7.78
C GLY A 27 8.98 8.32 7.06
N ASN A 28 10.09 8.11 7.77
CA ASN A 28 11.31 7.50 7.20
C ASN A 28 11.20 5.99 6.98
N ASP A 29 10.18 5.34 7.54
CA ASP A 29 9.90 3.90 7.48
C ASP A 29 8.89 3.54 6.40
N ARG A 30 8.62 4.46 5.48
CA ARG A 30 7.54 4.34 4.50
C ARG A 30 8.05 4.37 3.07
N LEU A 31 7.44 3.55 2.22
CA LEU A 31 7.70 3.51 0.78
C LEU A 31 6.45 3.96 0.03
N TYR A 32 6.63 4.84 -0.96
CA TYR A 32 5.61 5.16 -1.94
C TYR A 32 5.82 4.33 -3.21
N ASN A 33 4.75 3.75 -3.77
CA ASN A 33 4.80 3.02 -5.03
C ASN A 33 3.71 3.50 -6.01
N GLY A 34 3.66 4.81 -6.28
CA GLY A 34 2.81 5.39 -7.33
C GLY A 34 1.32 5.53 -6.99
N SER A 35 0.75 4.68 -6.14
CA SER A 35 -0.66 4.76 -5.71
C SER A 35 -0.87 4.58 -4.21
N SER A 36 0.03 3.85 -3.55
CA SER A 36 -0.10 3.48 -2.16
C SER A 36 1.19 3.79 -1.40
N CYS A 37 1.02 4.05 -0.10
CA CYS A 37 2.10 4.06 0.86
C CYS A 37 2.14 2.73 1.62
N TYR A 38 3.34 2.30 1.95
CA TYR A 38 3.59 1.06 2.68
C TYR A 38 4.43 1.34 3.91
N VAL A 39 4.18 0.63 5.00
CA VAL A 39 4.97 0.68 6.23
C VAL A 39 5.18 -0.74 6.77
N VAL A 40 6.40 -1.06 7.18
CA VAL A 40 6.69 -2.34 7.84
C VAL A 40 6.61 -2.16 9.34
N VAL A 41 5.89 -3.05 9.99
CA VAL A 41 5.89 -3.16 11.45
C VAL A 41 6.65 -4.42 11.82
N GLY A 42 7.83 -4.23 12.43
CA GLY A 42 8.70 -5.35 12.84
C GLY A 42 8.13 -6.20 13.97
N THR A 43 7.28 -5.63 14.83
CA THR A 43 6.66 -6.34 15.96
C THR A 43 5.72 -7.44 15.46
N ALA A 44 6.01 -8.69 15.84
CA ALA A 44 5.20 -9.82 15.46
C ALA A 44 3.82 -9.79 16.16
N LYS A 45 2.76 -10.02 15.37
CA LYS A 45 1.37 -10.08 15.84
C LYS A 45 0.63 -11.21 15.14
N THR A 46 -0.46 -11.68 15.74
CA THR A 46 -1.38 -12.55 15.01
C THR A 46 -2.01 -11.81 13.83
N HIS A 47 -2.54 -12.55 12.85
CA HIS A 47 -3.13 -11.93 11.65
C HIS A 47 -4.21 -10.91 11.97
N ASN A 48 -5.14 -11.24 12.88
CA ASN A 48 -6.23 -10.34 13.26
C ASN A 48 -5.73 -9.08 13.98
N GLU A 49 -4.74 -9.21 14.86
CA GLU A 49 -4.14 -8.06 15.54
C GLU A 49 -3.37 -7.16 14.57
N ALA A 50 -2.65 -7.76 13.60
CA ALA A 50 -1.96 -7.04 12.55
C ALA A 50 -2.95 -6.29 11.64
N LYS A 51 -4.06 -6.94 11.24
CA LYS A 51 -5.15 -6.34 10.47
C LYS A 51 -5.76 -5.14 11.20
N THR A 52 -6.14 -5.31 12.47
CA THR A 52 -6.65 -4.21 13.30
C THR A 52 -5.62 -3.09 13.43
N SER A 53 -4.34 -3.42 13.63
CA SER A 53 -3.28 -2.42 13.69
C SER A 53 -3.13 -1.64 12.38
N CYS A 54 -3.22 -2.30 11.23
CA CYS A 54 -3.12 -1.64 9.94
C CYS A 54 -4.30 -0.71 9.66
N ASN A 55 -5.51 -1.09 10.10
CA ASN A 55 -6.68 -0.24 9.95
C ASN A 55 -6.43 1.14 10.56
N HIS A 56 -5.81 1.23 11.74
CA HIS A 56 -5.58 2.53 12.40
C HIS A 56 -4.63 3.50 11.68
N TYR A 57 -3.92 3.09 10.62
CA TYR A 57 -3.10 4.03 9.85
C TYR A 57 -3.98 5.04 9.08
N LEU A 58 -3.61 6.32 9.19
CA LEU A 58 -4.29 7.46 8.58
C LEU A 58 -5.83 7.48 8.79
N GLY A 59 -6.27 7.27 10.02
CA GLY A 59 -7.69 7.44 10.37
C GLY A 59 -8.59 6.35 9.78
N ASN A 60 -8.24 5.07 9.98
CA ASN A 60 -9.04 3.92 9.53
C ASN A 60 -8.98 3.64 8.01
N SER A 61 -7.93 4.11 7.34
CA SER A 61 -7.75 3.95 5.89
C SER A 61 -6.73 2.88 5.49
N GLY A 62 -5.96 2.36 6.44
CA GLY A 62 -4.99 1.31 6.15
C GLY A 62 -5.59 -0.09 6.14
N HIS A 63 -4.83 -1.02 5.58
CA HIS A 63 -5.09 -2.47 5.62
C HIS A 63 -3.77 -3.22 5.51
N LEU A 64 -3.79 -4.54 5.70
CA LEU A 64 -2.60 -5.37 5.39
C LEU A 64 -2.29 -5.27 3.90
N VAL A 65 -1.01 -5.41 3.54
CA VAL A 65 -0.58 -5.23 2.16
C VAL A 65 -1.27 -6.17 1.18
N ASN A 66 -1.67 -5.62 0.03
CA ASN A 66 -2.18 -6.40 -1.09
C ASN A 66 -1.12 -6.55 -2.19
N ILE A 67 -0.64 -7.78 -2.39
CA ILE A 67 0.31 -8.12 -3.44
C ILE A 67 -0.45 -8.52 -4.70
N LYS A 68 -0.97 -7.52 -5.42
CA LYS A 68 -1.80 -7.69 -6.63
C LYS A 68 -1.02 -7.74 -7.95
N SER A 69 0.30 -7.56 -7.92
CA SER A 69 1.16 -7.59 -9.10
C SER A 69 2.62 -7.88 -8.73
N SER A 70 3.43 -8.22 -9.72
CA SER A 70 4.90 -8.34 -9.56
C SER A 70 5.54 -7.02 -9.12
N ALA A 71 5.01 -5.87 -9.55
CA ALA A 71 5.48 -4.56 -9.11
C ALA A 71 5.19 -4.32 -7.62
N ALA A 72 3.98 -4.65 -7.15
CA ALA A 72 3.65 -4.58 -5.72
C ALA A 72 4.53 -5.53 -4.90
N GLN A 73 4.77 -6.74 -5.39
CA GLN A 73 5.67 -7.70 -4.75
C GLN A 73 7.11 -7.16 -4.63
N SER A 74 7.63 -6.55 -5.71
CA SER A 74 8.95 -5.92 -5.71
C SER A 74 9.06 -4.76 -4.71
N ALA A 75 8.01 -3.94 -4.61
CA ALA A 75 7.94 -2.86 -3.63
C ALA A 75 7.95 -3.40 -2.19
N VAL A 76 7.12 -4.41 -1.89
CA VAL A 76 7.10 -5.07 -0.57
C VAL A 76 8.46 -5.68 -0.24
N ARG A 77 9.10 -6.36 -1.19
CA ARG A 77 10.44 -6.94 -1.01
C ARG A 77 11.48 -5.87 -0.67
N THR A 78 11.48 -4.78 -1.43
CA THR A 78 12.40 -3.64 -1.24
C THR A 78 12.18 -3.03 0.14
N LEU A 79 10.92 -2.82 0.51
CA LEU A 79 10.53 -2.27 1.79
C LEU A 79 11.04 -3.14 2.96
N ILE A 80 10.80 -4.45 2.95
CA ILE A 80 11.28 -5.36 4.01
C ILE A 80 12.81 -5.48 3.98
N THR A 81 13.44 -5.26 2.83
CA THR A 81 14.91 -5.29 2.73
C THR A 81 15.56 -4.07 3.35
N ASN A 82 14.97 -2.89 3.16
CA ASN A 82 15.58 -1.62 3.54
C ASN A 82 15.16 -1.14 4.93
N TYR A 83 13.95 -1.48 5.39
CA TYR A 83 13.35 -0.86 6.58
C TYR A 83 12.98 -1.85 7.68
N ALA A 84 12.92 -3.15 7.38
CA ALA A 84 12.72 -4.14 8.41
C ALA A 84 14.05 -4.45 9.11
N THR A 85 13.99 -4.79 10.40
CA THR A 85 15.14 -5.38 11.08
C THR A 85 15.59 -6.64 10.32
N THR A 86 16.89 -6.97 10.39
CA THR A 86 17.47 -8.13 9.69
C THR A 86 16.79 -9.46 10.00
N THR A 87 15.97 -9.52 11.04
CA THR A 87 15.20 -10.68 11.50
C THR A 87 13.87 -10.90 10.78
N VAL A 88 13.35 -9.92 10.03
CA VAL A 88 12.03 -10.06 9.37
C VAL A 88 12.16 -10.91 8.10
N THR A 89 11.65 -12.15 8.20
CA THR A 89 11.62 -13.11 7.09
C THR A 89 10.22 -13.24 6.48
N TYR A 90 9.19 -13.24 7.33
CA TYR A 90 7.79 -13.39 6.95
C TYR A 90 7.01 -12.14 7.34
N VAL A 91 6.10 -11.72 6.46
CA VAL A 91 5.14 -10.66 6.75
C VAL A 91 3.72 -11.07 6.40
N TRP A 92 2.74 -10.67 7.19
CA TRP A 92 1.33 -10.85 6.85
C TRP A 92 0.91 -10.08 5.60
N THR A 93 0.00 -10.67 4.82
CA THR A 93 -0.72 -10.02 3.71
C THR A 93 -2.22 -9.97 3.98
N CYS A 94 -2.98 -9.25 3.16
CA CYS A 94 -4.45 -9.21 3.25
C CYS A 94 -5.17 -10.43 2.64
N LEU A 95 -4.42 -11.43 2.14
CA LEU A 95 -5.01 -12.63 1.55
C LEU A 95 -5.55 -13.57 2.62
N GLU A 96 -6.81 -13.96 2.46
CA GLU A 96 -7.52 -14.87 3.38
C GLU A 96 -8.32 -15.91 2.58
N LEU A 97 -8.47 -17.11 3.14
CA LEU A 97 -9.33 -18.14 2.57
C LEU A 97 -10.79 -17.82 2.91
N LEU A 98 -11.64 -17.69 1.88
CA LEU A 98 -13.03 -17.22 2.00
C LEU A 98 -13.99 -18.28 2.50
N ASN A 99 -13.70 -19.55 2.19
CA ASN A 99 -14.55 -20.66 2.57
C ASN A 99 -13.70 -21.92 2.78
N SER A 100 -13.39 -22.22 4.05
CA SER A 100 -12.55 -23.36 4.41
C SER A 100 -13.22 -24.71 4.19
N SER A 101 -14.56 -24.77 4.17
CA SER A 101 -15.32 -26.02 4.07
C SER A 101 -15.60 -26.48 2.63
N ALA A 102 -15.32 -25.65 1.62
CA ALA A 102 -15.57 -25.94 0.20
C ALA A 102 -14.33 -25.82 -0.71
N ALA A 103 -13.13 -25.70 -0.13
CA ALA A 103 -11.93 -25.40 -0.90
C ALA A 103 -11.44 -26.61 -1.72
N THR A 104 -11.95 -26.78 -2.94
CA THR A 104 -11.51 -27.81 -3.90
C THR A 104 -10.46 -27.32 -4.89
N SER A 105 -10.21 -26.00 -4.93
CA SER A 105 -9.19 -25.42 -5.80
C SER A 105 -8.54 -24.17 -5.20
N VAL A 106 -7.28 -23.95 -5.54
CA VAL A 106 -6.45 -22.83 -5.07
C VAL A 106 -6.92 -21.48 -5.61
N SER A 107 -7.49 -21.42 -6.81
CA SER A 107 -7.74 -20.13 -7.47
C SER A 107 -9.08 -19.49 -7.09
N SER A 108 -10.06 -20.25 -6.61
CA SER A 108 -11.42 -19.75 -6.37
C SER A 108 -11.73 -19.38 -4.92
N ASN A 109 -10.86 -19.74 -3.97
CA ASN A 109 -11.19 -19.68 -2.55
C ASN A 109 -10.37 -18.67 -1.75
N TRP A 110 -9.43 -17.96 -2.38
CA TRP A 110 -8.66 -16.90 -1.74
C TRP A 110 -9.13 -15.54 -2.26
N GLY A 111 -9.43 -14.65 -1.32
CA GLY A 111 -9.79 -13.27 -1.62
C GLY A 111 -8.94 -12.30 -0.82
N ASN A 112 -8.93 -11.07 -1.30
CA ASN A 112 -8.32 -9.96 -0.59
C ASN A 112 -9.42 -9.27 0.23
N TYR A 113 -9.24 -9.18 1.54
CA TYR A 113 -10.11 -8.34 2.36
C TYR A 113 -9.61 -6.91 2.33
N PHE A 114 -10.45 -6.03 1.78
CA PHE A 114 -10.21 -4.59 1.76
C PHE A 114 -10.99 -3.88 2.88
N ARG A 115 -10.78 -2.56 2.96
CA ARG A 115 -11.43 -1.61 3.87
C ARG A 115 -12.88 -2.00 4.19
N GLY A 116 -13.23 -1.97 5.48
CA GLY A 116 -14.61 -2.20 5.93
C GLY A 116 -15.13 -3.63 5.80
N GLY A 117 -14.27 -4.60 5.45
CA GLY A 117 -14.68 -6.00 5.33
C GLY A 117 -15.23 -6.37 3.96
N THR A 118 -15.16 -5.49 2.97
CA THR A 118 -15.56 -5.81 1.60
C THR A 118 -14.52 -6.73 0.95
N LEU A 119 -15.00 -7.89 0.51
CA LEU A 119 -14.25 -8.79 -0.34
C LEU A 119 -14.18 -8.20 -1.74
N ASP A 120 -12.99 -7.76 -2.15
CA ASP A 120 -12.75 -7.52 -3.56
C ASP A 120 -12.42 -8.86 -4.23
N ALA A 121 -12.78 -8.94 -5.50
CA ALA A 121 -12.81 -10.14 -6.30
C ALA A 121 -11.48 -10.92 -6.29
N LYS A 122 -11.62 -12.22 -6.61
CA LYS A 122 -10.59 -13.23 -6.89
C LYS A 122 -9.19 -12.66 -7.11
N ALA A 123 -8.24 -13.01 -6.24
CA ALA A 123 -6.86 -12.58 -6.37
C ALA A 123 -6.28 -12.99 -7.75
N VAL A 124 -5.91 -12.00 -8.56
CA VAL A 124 -5.42 -12.20 -9.93
C VAL A 124 -3.95 -12.62 -9.94
N TYR A 125 -3.19 -12.17 -8.95
CA TYR A 125 -1.77 -12.46 -8.78
C TYR A 125 -1.52 -13.18 -7.47
N LEU A 126 -1.03 -14.42 -7.56
CA LEU A 126 -0.74 -15.25 -6.40
C LEU A 126 0.62 -15.93 -6.61
N PRO A 127 1.72 -15.32 -6.15
CA PRO A 127 3.05 -15.91 -6.29
C PRO A 127 3.23 -17.00 -5.22
N TRP A 128 2.44 -18.07 -5.30
CA TRP A 128 2.55 -19.20 -4.38
C TRP A 128 3.90 -19.89 -4.52
N TYR A 129 4.41 -20.38 -3.41
CA TYR A 129 5.49 -21.37 -3.45
C TYR A 129 4.98 -22.64 -4.15
N THR A 130 5.87 -23.41 -4.78
CA THR A 130 5.48 -24.50 -5.69
C THR A 130 4.65 -25.62 -5.05
N THR A 131 4.67 -25.73 -3.72
CA THR A 131 3.89 -26.70 -2.95
C THR A 131 2.72 -26.07 -2.17
N GLU A 132 2.36 -24.82 -2.47
CA GLU A 132 1.35 -24.03 -1.77
C GLU A 132 0.16 -23.67 -2.68
N PRO A 133 -1.01 -23.32 -2.12
CA PRO A 133 -1.35 -23.31 -0.70
C PRO A 133 -1.62 -24.70 -0.13
N GLN A 134 -1.24 -24.92 1.13
CA GLN A 134 -1.73 -26.04 1.93
C GLN A 134 -3.17 -25.75 2.40
N LEU A 135 -4.15 -26.31 1.69
CA LEU A 135 -5.57 -26.16 2.04
C LEU A 135 -5.88 -26.97 3.31
N SER A 136 -5.68 -26.37 4.48
CA SER A 136 -6.07 -26.95 5.77
C SER A 136 -6.99 -25.98 6.52
N ALA A 137 -7.92 -26.53 7.30
CA ALA A 137 -8.83 -25.72 8.12
C ALA A 137 -8.10 -24.80 9.11
N THR A 138 -6.85 -25.13 9.45
CA THR A 138 -6.00 -24.36 10.33
C THR A 138 -5.16 -23.31 9.60
N SER A 139 -4.83 -23.50 8.32
CA SER A 139 -3.97 -22.60 7.52
C SER A 139 -4.76 -21.80 6.49
N ASN A 140 -5.52 -20.82 6.97
CA ASN A 140 -6.41 -19.99 6.16
C ASN A 140 -5.93 -18.52 6.06
N ARG A 141 -4.66 -18.26 6.35
CA ARG A 141 -3.99 -16.95 6.23
C ARG A 141 -2.72 -17.06 5.42
N VAL A 142 -2.26 -15.93 4.91
CA VAL A 142 -1.12 -15.88 3.99
C VAL A 142 -0.06 -14.93 4.50
N VAL A 143 1.19 -15.39 4.42
CA VAL A 143 2.38 -14.55 4.60
C VAL A 143 3.17 -14.46 3.31
N TYR A 144 3.87 -13.35 3.12
CA TYR A 144 4.92 -13.22 2.13
C TYR A 144 6.28 -13.55 2.77
N ASN A 145 7.05 -14.44 2.15
CA ASN A 145 8.40 -14.82 2.56
C ASN A 145 9.43 -14.06 1.71
N LYS A 146 10.21 -13.19 2.36
CA LYS A 146 11.27 -12.38 1.71
C LYS A 146 12.37 -13.23 1.07
N ALA A 147 12.74 -14.36 1.69
CA ALA A 147 13.84 -15.19 1.22
C ALA A 147 13.47 -15.95 -0.05
N SER A 148 12.29 -16.56 -0.08
CA SER A 148 11.83 -17.29 -1.25
C SER A 148 11.20 -16.38 -2.30
N ASN A 149 10.80 -15.16 -1.93
CA ASN A 149 10.00 -14.26 -2.77
C ASN A 149 8.67 -14.91 -3.21
N TYR A 150 8.03 -15.67 -2.32
CA TYR A 150 6.74 -16.32 -2.57
C TYR A 150 5.82 -16.16 -1.36
N ILE A 151 4.53 -16.34 -1.56
CA ILE A 151 3.53 -16.41 -0.50
C ILE A 151 3.32 -17.85 -0.02
N HIS A 152 3.02 -18.00 1.27
CA HIS A 152 2.81 -19.28 1.97
C HIS A 152 1.53 -19.21 2.79
N SER A 153 0.77 -20.30 2.84
CA SER A 153 -0.33 -20.44 3.78
C SER A 153 0.20 -20.80 5.16
N VAL A 154 -0.38 -20.21 6.21
CA VAL A 154 0.07 -20.42 7.60
C VAL A 154 -1.09 -20.43 8.58
N PRO A 155 -0.90 -21.01 9.79
CA PRO A 155 -1.93 -21.02 10.81
C PRO A 155 -2.30 -19.65 11.38
N LEU A 156 -3.58 -19.45 11.69
CA LEU A 156 -4.12 -18.24 12.32
C LEU A 156 -3.45 -17.84 13.64
N SER A 157 -3.01 -18.84 14.42
CA SER A 157 -2.37 -18.65 15.72
C SER A 157 -0.92 -18.18 15.62
N SER A 158 -0.34 -18.17 14.41
CA SER A 158 1.03 -17.72 14.21
C SER A 158 1.16 -16.22 14.47
N ALA A 159 2.35 -15.76 14.85
CA ALA A 159 2.66 -14.35 14.95
C ALA A 159 3.80 -14.00 14.00
N TYR A 160 3.58 -13.01 13.14
CA TYR A 160 4.57 -12.50 12.19
C TYR A 160 4.56 -10.97 12.18
N SER A 161 5.67 -10.39 11.72
CA SER A 161 5.72 -8.99 11.32
C SER A 161 4.70 -8.74 10.19
N TYR A 162 4.43 -7.49 9.86
CA TYR A 162 3.40 -7.18 8.87
C TYR A 162 3.71 -5.91 8.10
N VAL A 163 3.13 -5.80 6.91
CA VAL A 163 3.19 -4.59 6.10
C VAL A 163 1.79 -4.04 5.99
N CYS A 164 1.63 -2.77 6.37
CA CYS A 164 0.39 -2.05 6.14
C CYS A 164 0.50 -1.27 4.84
N GLU A 165 -0.56 -1.32 4.05
CA GLU A 165 -0.78 -0.51 2.86
C GLU A 165 -1.92 0.48 3.15
N TYR A 166 -1.77 1.72 2.68
CA TYR A 166 -2.84 2.69 2.70
C TYR A 166 -2.75 3.58 1.46
N GLU A 167 -3.90 3.95 0.91
CA GLU A 167 -3.98 4.86 -0.24
C GLU A 167 -4.09 6.30 0.24
N GLU A 168 -3.30 7.17 -0.36
CA GLU A 168 -3.26 8.60 0.00
C GLU A 168 -4.45 9.38 -0.58
N ALA A 169 -5.04 8.91 -1.68
CA ALA A 169 -6.14 9.60 -2.38
C ALA A 169 -7.40 9.85 -1.50
N LEU A 170 -7.44 9.29 -0.29
CA LEU A 170 -8.51 9.45 0.68
C LEU A 170 -8.16 10.35 1.87
N ARG A 171 -7.00 11.00 1.83
CA ARG A 171 -6.85 12.23 2.61
C ARG A 171 -7.69 13.27 1.87
N GLU A 172 -8.96 13.39 2.23
CA GLU A 172 -9.67 14.64 1.96
C GLU A 172 -8.71 15.76 2.36
N PRO A 173 -8.48 16.77 1.50
CA PRO A 173 -7.61 17.87 1.86
C PRO A 173 -8.12 18.35 3.20
N VAL A 174 -7.31 18.19 4.25
CA VAL A 174 -7.75 18.52 5.60
C VAL A 174 -8.20 19.97 5.50
N VAL A 175 -9.51 20.19 5.61
CA VAL A 175 -10.13 21.48 5.27
C VAL A 175 -9.47 22.60 6.08
N THR A 176 -8.87 22.27 7.22
CA THR A 176 -8.05 23.19 8.02
C THR A 176 -6.89 23.84 7.26
N ASP A 177 -6.21 23.18 6.31
CA ASP A 177 -5.10 23.80 5.55
C ASP A 177 -5.60 24.79 4.48
N LEU A 178 -6.79 24.53 3.91
CA LEU A 178 -7.47 25.44 2.98
C LEU A 178 -8.13 26.60 3.73
N GLU A 179 -8.80 26.32 4.85
CA GLU A 179 -9.36 27.33 5.74
C GLU A 179 -8.26 28.23 6.31
N GLN A 180 -7.11 27.69 6.68
CA GLN A 180 -6.01 28.50 7.23
C GLN A 180 -5.28 29.33 6.16
N LYS A 181 -5.25 28.85 4.91
CA LYS A 181 -4.84 29.68 3.75
C LYS A 181 -5.87 30.76 3.42
N CYS A 182 -7.17 30.46 3.52
CA CYS A 182 -8.24 31.45 3.35
C CYS A 182 -8.23 32.51 4.47
N VAL A 183 -7.99 32.11 5.72
CA VAL A 183 -7.88 33.03 6.86
C VAL A 183 -6.66 33.95 6.72
N ASN A 184 -5.51 33.43 6.26
CA ASN A 184 -4.32 34.27 6.04
C ASN A 184 -4.41 35.19 4.80
N LEU A 185 -5.39 35.00 3.91
CA LEU A 185 -5.68 35.94 2.82
C LEU A 185 -6.56 37.13 3.26
N THR A 186 -7.09 37.12 4.49
CA THR A 186 -8.03 38.16 4.96
C THR A 186 -7.41 39.44 5.51
N SER A 187 -6.07 39.57 5.62
CA SER A 187 -5.46 40.83 6.06
C SER A 187 -5.16 41.83 4.93
N SER A 188 -5.13 41.40 3.67
CA SER A 188 -4.60 42.25 2.57
C SER A 188 -5.48 42.34 1.30
N PHE A 189 -6.53 41.53 1.14
CA PHE A 189 -7.30 41.46 -0.12
C PHE A 189 -8.82 41.41 0.07
N LYS A 190 -9.35 42.20 1.01
CA LYS A 190 -10.74 42.08 1.47
C LYS A 190 -11.82 42.67 0.55
N THR A 191 -11.56 43.01 -0.72
CA THR A 191 -12.53 43.85 -1.45
C THR A 191 -12.93 43.44 -2.87
N LEU A 192 -12.52 42.32 -3.49
CA LEU A 192 -13.04 42.07 -4.86
C LEU A 192 -13.29 40.66 -5.39
N PHE A 193 -12.95 39.54 -4.74
CA PHE A 193 -13.12 38.22 -5.40
C PHE A 193 -13.55 37.04 -4.51
N LEU A 194 -14.07 37.27 -3.30
CA LEU A 194 -14.29 36.18 -2.33
C LEU A 194 -15.61 35.40 -2.44
N ASN A 195 -16.55 35.81 -3.30
CA ASN A 195 -17.83 35.09 -3.40
C ASN A 195 -17.80 33.83 -4.30
N ASP A 196 -16.84 33.72 -5.23
CA ASP A 196 -16.89 32.63 -6.22
C ASP A 196 -15.98 31.44 -5.91
N ILE A 197 -14.97 31.59 -5.03
CA ILE A 197 -13.95 30.53 -4.82
C ILE A 197 -14.22 29.69 -3.56
N CYS A 198 -14.90 30.23 -2.54
CA CYS A 198 -15.15 29.50 -1.29
C CYS A 198 -16.46 28.69 -1.30
N TYR A 199 -17.32 28.84 -2.32
CA TYR A 199 -18.62 28.17 -2.37
C TYR A 199 -18.57 26.75 -2.98
N VAL A 200 -17.41 26.28 -3.45
CA VAL A 200 -17.29 24.96 -4.10
C VAL A 200 -16.90 23.84 -3.11
N ALA A 201 -16.80 24.16 -1.81
CA ALA A 201 -16.40 23.19 -0.78
C ALA A 201 -17.57 22.44 -0.11
N HIS A 202 -18.78 22.48 -0.64
CA HIS A 202 -19.91 21.67 -0.17
C HIS A 202 -20.81 21.21 -1.34
N PRO A 203 -20.84 19.90 -1.60
CA PRO A 203 -22.10 19.15 -1.60
C PRO A 203 -22.25 18.26 -0.37
#